data_AF-D6CUJ7-F1
#
_entry.id   AF-D6CUJ7-F1
#
_cell.length_a   1.000
_cell.length_b   1.000
_cell.length_c   1.000
_cell.angle_alpha   90.00
_cell.angle_beta   90.00
_cell.angle_gamma   90.00
#
_symmetry.space_group_name_H-M   'P 1'
#
loop_
_entity.id
_entity.type
_entity.pdbx_description
1 polymer ?
#
loop_
_entity_poly.entity_id
_entity_poly.type
_entity_poly.pdbx_seq_one_letter_code
_entity_poly.pdbx_strand_id
1 'polypeptide(L)' 'MHPALSQAGQGGEATPRPQLPEVLIAVVQALVEQGWELPQIVAALRHTADLTEFTDRVTGVPQ' A
#
# COMPACT_ATOMS: atom_id res chain seq x y z
N MET A 1 31.10 -1.15 -41.04
CA MET A 1 30.51 -2.03 -40.01
C MET A 1 30.49 -1.24 -38.70
N HIS A 2 29.32 -0.77 -38.28
CA HIS A 2 29.13 -0.02 -37.04
C HIS A 2 28.99 -0.97 -35.85
N PRO A 3 29.59 -0.68 -34.71
CA PRO A 3 29.01 -1.05 -33.43
C PRO A 3 28.31 0.19 -32.85
N ALA A 4 27.00 0.26 -33.04
CA ALA A 4 26.14 0.99 -32.13
C ALA A 4 26.07 0.16 -30.84
N LEU A 5 26.92 0.49 -29.86
CA LEU A 5 26.75 -0.01 -28.51
C LEU A 5 25.49 0.64 -27.95
N SER A 6 24.44 -0.16 -27.93
CA SER A 6 23.14 0.10 -27.35
C SER A 6 23.23 0.91 -26.06
N GLN A 7 22.57 2.07 -26.06
CA GLN A 7 22.15 2.75 -24.83
C GLN A 7 21.24 1.81 -24.04
N ALA A 8 21.82 0.98 -23.17
CA ALA A 8 21.10 0.23 -22.15
C ALA A 8 21.28 0.98 -20.82
N GLY A 9 20.31 1.83 -20.51
CA GLY A 9 20.29 2.60 -19.26
C GLY A 9 19.23 3.70 -19.27
N GLN A 10 18.12 3.47 -19.97
CA GLN A 10 17.00 4.39 -20.00
C GLN A 10 16.20 4.20 -18.72
N GLY A 11 16.28 5.18 -17.83
CA GLY A 11 15.21 5.58 -16.90
C GLY A 11 14.50 4.44 -16.15
N GLY A 12 15.20 3.80 -15.22
CA GLY A 12 14.51 3.18 -14.10
C GLY A 12 14.04 4.27 -13.14
N GLU A 13 12.97 5.00 -13.49
CA GLU A 13 12.21 5.74 -12.48
C GLU A 13 11.73 4.69 -11.47
N ALA A 14 12.43 4.61 -10.34
CA ALA A 14 11.95 3.87 -9.20
C ALA A 14 10.60 4.48 -8.84
N THR A 15 9.52 3.80 -9.22
CA THR A 15 8.18 4.24 -8.85
C THR A 15 8.22 4.38 -7.33
N PRO A 16 7.98 5.59 -6.78
CA PRO A 16 8.08 5.79 -5.34
C PRO A 16 7.19 4.75 -4.67
N ARG A 17 7.72 4.01 -3.68
CA ARG A 17 6.89 3.11 -2.90
C ARG A 17 5.75 3.96 -2.33
N PRO A 18 4.48 3.63 -2.62
CA PRO A 18 3.37 4.44 -2.17
C PRO A 18 3.41 4.49 -0.64
N GLN A 19 3.23 5.70 -0.12
CA GLN A 19 3.25 5.90 1.32
C GLN A 19 2.00 5.23 1.92
N LEU A 20 2.09 4.72 3.14
CA LEU A 20 0.95 4.07 3.81
C LEU A 20 -0.35 4.92 3.75
N PRO A 21 -0.32 6.26 3.92
CA PRO A 21 -1.51 7.08 3.74
C PRO A 21 -2.13 7.01 2.34
N GLU A 22 -1.31 6.98 1.29
CA GLU A 22 -1.78 6.91 -0.10
C GLU A 22 -2.48 5.57 -0.39
N VAL A 23 -1.93 4.49 0.16
CA VAL A 23 -2.55 3.15 0.05
C VAL A 23 -3.88 3.10 0.81
N LEU A 24 -3.95 3.67 2.01
CA LEU A 24 -5.18 3.72 2.79
C LEU A 24 -6.27 4.52 2.07
N ILE A 25 -5.92 5.65 1.46
CA ILE A 25 -6.85 6.46 0.66
C ILE A 25 -7.39 5.64 -0.51
N ALA A 26 -6.53 4.94 -1.25
CA ALA A 26 -6.95 4.10 -2.38
C ALA A 26 -7.88 2.95 -1.94
N VAL A 27 -7.59 2.32 -0.80
CA VAL A 27 -8.45 1.26 -0.24
C VAL A 27 -9.82 1.81 0.17
N VAL A 28 -9.87 2.97 0.83
CA VAL A 28 -11.14 3.61 1.21
C VAL A 28 -11.95 3.97 -0.04
N GLN A 29 -11.32 4.54 -1.06
CA GLN A 29 -11.98 4.87 -2.33
C GLN A 29 -12.58 3.63 -2.99
N ALA A 30 -11.81 2.55 -3.11
CA ALA A 30 -12.28 1.30 -3.71
C ALA A 30 -13.46 0.68 -2.95
N LEU A 31 -13.51 0.81 -1.62
CA LEU A 31 -14.63 0.31 -0.81
C LEU A 31 -15.89 1.16 -0.99
N VAL A 32 -15.74 2.49 -1.05
CA VAL A 32 -16.87 3.39 -1.35
C VAL A 32 -17.44 3.11 -2.74
N GLU A 33 -16.60 2.89 -3.74
CA GLU A 33 -17.03 2.52 -5.10
C GLU A 33 -17.78 1.18 -5.15
N GLN A 34 -17.46 0.26 -4.23
CA GLN A 34 -18.19 -1.01 -4.06
C GLN A 34 -19.51 -0.86 -3.28
N GLY A 35 -19.86 0.36 -2.88
CA GLY A 35 -21.11 0.65 -2.15
C GLY A 35 -21.02 0.46 -0.64
N TRP A 36 -19.81 0.41 -0.08
CA TRP A 36 -19.65 0.39 1.37
C TRP A 36 -19.88 1.77 1.97
N GLU A 37 -20.59 1.81 3.08
CA GLU A 37 -20.81 3.04 3.84
C GLU A 37 -19.57 3.40 4.66
N LEU A 38 -19.23 4.69 4.72
CA LEU A 38 -18.08 5.22 5.47
C LEU A 38 -17.97 4.67 6.91
N PRO A 39 -19.06 4.58 7.71
CA PRO A 39 -19.01 3.98 9.04
C PRO A 39 -18.56 2.50 9.04
N GLN A 40 -18.97 1.71 8.05
CA GLN A 40 -18.58 0.30 7.93
C GLN A 40 -17.10 0.17 7.57
N ILE A 41 -16.62 1.02 6.67
CA ILE A 41 -15.20 1.09 6.27
C ILE A 41 -14.33 1.44 7.48
N VAL A 42 -14.72 2.45 8.26
CA VAL A 42 -13.99 2.85 9.48
C VAL A 42 -13.94 1.71 10.51
N ALA A 43 -15.06 1.00 10.70
CA ALA A 43 -15.09 -0.15 11.61
C ALA A 43 -14.16 -1.28 11.16
N ALA A 44 -14.14 -1.61 9.86
CA ALA A 44 -13.27 -2.64 9.30
C ALA A 44 -11.77 -2.28 9.39
N LEU A 45 -11.43 -1.02 9.12
CA LEU A 45 -10.05 -0.53 9.24
C LEU A 45 -9.58 -0.55 10.71
N ARG A 46 -10.45 -0.17 11.65
CA ARG A 46 -10.13 -0.25 13.08
C ARG A 46 -9.90 -1.69 13.54
N HIS A 47 -10.76 -2.62 13.12
CA HIS A 47 -10.58 -4.04 13.46
C HIS A 47 -9.25 -4.58 12.92
N THR A 48 -8.86 -4.17 11.71
CA THR A 48 -7.57 -4.54 11.12
C THR A 48 -6.40 -3.98 11.92
N ALA A 49 -6.47 -2.71 12.35
CA ALA A 49 -5.44 -2.11 13.19
C ALA A 49 -5.30 -2.84 14.54
N ASP A 50 -6.43 -3.16 15.18
CA ASP A 50 -6.46 -3.91 16.44
C ASP A 50 -5.83 -5.31 16.28
N LEU A 51 -6.05 -5.97 15.14
CA LEU A 51 -5.50 -7.30 14.84
C LEU A 51 -4.00 -7.25 14.56
N THR A 52 -3.52 -6.21 13.88
CA THR A 52 -2.08 -5.97 13.69
C THR A 52 -1.41 -5.72 15.04
N GLU A 53 -1.98 -4.87 15.89
CA GLU A 53 -1.43 -4.58 17.23
C GLU A 53 -1.43 -5.82 18.12
N PHE A 54 -2.47 -6.66 18.04
CA PHE A 54 -2.51 -7.94 18.73
C PHE A 54 -1.44 -8.91 18.23
N THR A 55 -1.25 -8.98 16.90
CA THR A 55 -0.24 -9.83 16.29
C THR A 55 1.16 -9.40 16.69
N ASP A 56 1.44 -8.10 16.71
CA ASP A 56 2.73 -7.54 17.18
C ASP A 56 2.98 -7.89 18.65
N ARG A 57 1.93 -7.81 19.50
CA ARG A 57 2.01 -8.19 20.91
C ARG A 57 2.25 -9.68 21.13
N VAL A 58 1.62 -10.55 20.34
CA VAL A 58 1.76 -12.01 20.47
C VAL A 58 3.07 -12.52 19.88
N THR A 59 3.52 -11.93 18.77
CA THR A 59 4.75 -12.35 18.07
C THR A 59 6.00 -11.64 18.61
N GLY A 60 5.85 -10.56 19.38
CA GLY A 60 6.95 -9.83 19.99
C GLY A 60 7.86 -9.12 19.00
N VAL A 61 7.43 -8.94 17.75
CA VAL A 61 8.20 -8.27 16.69
C VAL A 61 7.73 -6.81 16.63
N PRO A 62 8.51 -5.83 17.13
CA PRO A 62 8.22 -4.43 16.89
C PRO A 62 8.49 -4.08 15.41
N GLN A 63 7.61 -3.27 14.82
CA GLN A 63 7.74 -2.68 13.47
C GLN A 63 8.87 -1.64 13.42
#